data_AF-A0A9P6G0A2-F1
#
_entry.id   AF-A0A9P6G0A2-F1
#
_cell.length_a   1.000
_cell.length_b   1.000
_cell.length_c   1.000
_cell.angle_alpha   90.00
_cell.angle_beta   90.00
_cell.angle_gamma   90.00
#
_symmetry.space_group_name_H-M   'P 1'
#
loop_
_entity.id
_entity.type
_entity.pdbx_description
1 polymer ?
#
loop_
_entity_poly.entity_id
_entity_poly.type
_entity_poly.pdbx_seq_one_letter_code
_entity_poly.pdbx_strand_id
1 'polypeptide(L)'
;MAEKTDYAGEYPPEKTIDAVEVKESEEEETTYIYEPQQFTWRAALVGSLLGCVVAASNLYLGLKIGWSFGAALWGSIFGFLALKFVSKLTSSTFGPKENAVCQAAATSAGGLSSGFVTAIPAMYRMGLMGPKRDPKDDIVALFLWTTCSAFFGMFFAIPLRQHFVINQNLVFPTPRAAAETIKNLHKAGSAAAKDARDSGMTMLISFMVAMFWTIIGFFIPGIFAAIHILYFIGKAAGYTQMMNADAKWGWTFTWDFSFFGAGLMTPGATVFSFLLGELIAFGIAGPLMVDSGYLAGATKFLPPPAQTAQSWFLWPGVAMMVFTAFSELGAHGPALLHACKDATRELRNTIRKLMKKAPIEDNSGYVGKDTTPKEELIPTSWWVLGVIVSGVFTVLVMYFNFNVPVYATFGAIILSFLLAFVGLQASGETDINPTGAVAKVTQLVFSRLPGASLQVVQTTNLQCANIAASVCSQSVDMVSDLKTAQLLNASP
;
A
#
# COMPACT_ATOMS: atom_id res chain seq x y z
N MET A 1 63.89 -6.04 6.57
CA MET A 1 62.50 -6.54 6.72
C MET A 1 61.55 -5.36 6.62
N ALA A 2 61.13 -5.03 5.40
CA ALA A 2 59.97 -4.20 5.09
C ALA A 2 59.93 -4.07 3.56
N GLU A 3 59.47 -5.12 2.90
CA GLU A 3 59.13 -5.08 1.48
C GLU A 3 57.64 -4.72 1.43
N LYS A 4 57.36 -3.46 1.06
CA LYS A 4 56.02 -3.00 0.70
C LYS A 4 55.71 -3.58 -0.67
N THR A 5 54.79 -4.53 -0.75
CA THR A 5 54.21 -4.98 -2.00
C THR A 5 53.08 -4.05 -2.40
N ASP A 6 53.27 -3.42 -3.57
CA ASP A 6 52.24 -2.78 -4.37
C ASP A 6 51.08 -3.74 -4.64
N TYR A 7 49.88 -3.37 -4.20
CA TYR A 7 48.63 -3.83 -4.80
C TYR A 7 47.91 -2.61 -5.37
N ALA A 8 48.50 -1.98 -6.38
CA ALA A 8 47.79 -1.17 -7.35
C ALA A 8 47.15 -2.13 -8.37
N GLY A 9 46.09 -2.82 -7.93
CA GLY A 9 45.16 -3.47 -8.86
C GLY A 9 44.20 -2.40 -9.35
N GLU A 10 44.28 -2.06 -10.64
CA GLU A 10 43.30 -1.25 -11.36
C GLU A 10 41.91 -1.85 -11.15
N TYR A 11 41.12 -1.28 -10.26
CA TYR A 11 39.68 -1.42 -10.36
C TYR A 11 39.27 -0.73 -11.67
N PRO A 12 38.49 -1.39 -12.56
CA PRO A 12 37.89 -0.66 -13.66
C PRO A 12 37.15 0.53 -13.05
N PRO A 13 37.18 1.71 -13.68
CA PRO A 13 36.41 2.85 -13.19
C PRO A 13 34.98 2.36 -12.95
N GLU A 14 34.40 2.73 -11.81
CA GLU A 14 32.98 2.56 -11.54
C GLU A 14 32.28 2.84 -12.87
N LYS A 15 31.66 1.81 -13.46
CA LYS A 15 30.68 2.06 -14.49
C LYS A 15 29.66 2.92 -13.77
N THR A 16 29.76 4.23 -13.96
CA THR A 16 28.61 5.10 -13.98
C THR A 16 27.65 4.37 -14.88
N ILE A 17 26.70 3.68 -14.24
CA ILE A 17 25.49 3.27 -14.92
C ILE A 17 24.95 4.64 -15.26
N ASP A 18 25.24 5.10 -16.49
CA ASP A 18 24.58 6.27 -17.04
C ASP A 18 23.12 6.01 -16.72
N ALA A 19 22.54 6.87 -15.87
CA ALA A 19 21.11 6.88 -15.71
C ALA A 19 20.62 6.85 -17.14
N VAL A 20 19.92 5.78 -17.52
CA VAL A 20 19.30 5.73 -18.82
C VAL A 20 18.40 6.95 -18.76
N GLU A 21 18.83 8.03 -19.40
CA GLU A 21 17.96 9.12 -19.75
C GLU A 21 16.89 8.39 -20.52
N VAL A 22 15.77 8.13 -19.85
CA VAL A 22 14.50 7.93 -20.51
C VAL A 22 14.40 9.22 -21.27
N LYS A 23 14.86 9.20 -22.53
CA LYS A 23 14.61 10.27 -23.49
C LYS A 23 13.14 10.53 -23.30
N GLU A 24 12.82 11.68 -22.72
CA GLU A 24 11.47 12.21 -22.79
C GLU A 24 11.16 12.13 -24.28
N SER A 25 10.31 11.17 -24.63
CA SER A 25 9.80 11.04 -25.98
C SER A 25 9.38 12.45 -26.33
N GLU A 26 10.00 13.01 -27.38
CA GLU A 26 9.69 14.34 -27.90
C GLU A 26 8.20 14.57 -27.69
N GLU A 27 7.86 15.59 -26.91
CA GLU A 27 6.48 15.92 -26.58
C GLU A 27 5.73 16.11 -27.90
N GLU A 28 5.15 15.04 -28.45
CA GLU A 28 3.99 15.14 -29.29
C GLU A 28 2.98 15.83 -28.38
N GLU A 29 2.82 17.15 -28.57
CA GLU A 29 1.70 17.95 -28.09
C GLU A 29 0.44 17.26 -28.59
N THR A 30 0.05 16.21 -27.90
CA THR A 30 -1.17 15.47 -28.13
C THR A 30 -2.24 16.46 -27.74
N THR A 31 -2.81 17.10 -28.75
CA THR A 31 -3.79 18.18 -28.58
C THR A 31 -5.05 17.54 -28.00
N TYR A 32 -5.10 17.44 -26.68
CA TYR A 32 -6.27 16.93 -25.98
C TYR A 32 -7.42 17.91 -26.19
N ILE A 33 -8.64 17.36 -26.26
CA ILE A 33 -9.86 18.18 -26.32
C ILE A 33 -9.82 19.14 -25.12
N TYR A 34 -10.02 20.43 -25.37
CA TYR A 34 -10.10 21.41 -24.30
C TYR A 34 -11.26 21.05 -23.36
N GLU A 35 -10.93 20.66 -22.13
CA GLU A 35 -11.89 20.29 -21.09
C GLU A 35 -12.15 21.51 -20.18
N PRO A 36 -13.28 22.22 -20.32
CA PRO A 36 -13.58 23.41 -19.52
C PRO A 36 -13.78 23.09 -18.04
N GLN A 37 -14.16 21.85 -17.71
CA GLN A 37 -14.33 21.39 -16.34
C GLN A 37 -13.79 19.97 -16.22
N GLN A 38 -12.77 19.81 -15.38
CA GLN A 38 -12.05 18.54 -15.23
C GLN A 38 -12.78 17.58 -14.27
N PHE A 39 -13.42 18.13 -13.23
CA PHE A 39 -14.22 17.37 -12.28
C PHE A 39 -15.65 17.18 -12.75
N THR A 40 -16.13 15.92 -12.74
CA THR A 40 -17.53 15.59 -12.96
C THR A 40 -18.05 14.63 -11.88
N TRP A 41 -19.32 14.79 -11.50
CA TRP A 41 -19.96 13.92 -10.50
C TRP A 41 -20.05 12.48 -10.97
N ARG A 42 -20.19 12.25 -12.28
CA ARG A 42 -20.22 10.91 -12.85
C ARG A 42 -18.86 10.22 -12.75
N ALA A 43 -17.75 10.93 -12.96
CA ALA A 43 -16.41 10.36 -12.80
C ALA A 43 -16.13 10.01 -11.35
N ALA A 44 -16.50 10.90 -10.41
CA ALA A 44 -16.40 10.63 -8.98
C ALA A 44 -17.25 9.42 -8.55
N LEU A 45 -18.48 9.30 -9.04
CA LEU A 45 -19.38 8.19 -8.71
C LEU A 45 -18.89 6.86 -9.28
N VAL A 46 -18.56 6.82 -10.58
CA VAL A 46 -18.05 5.62 -11.26
C VAL A 46 -16.73 5.18 -10.61
N GLY A 47 -15.80 6.11 -10.39
CA GLY A 47 -14.55 5.84 -9.72
C GLY A 47 -14.75 5.28 -8.31
N SER A 48 -15.61 5.90 -7.51
CA SER A 48 -15.91 5.41 -6.15
C SER A 48 -16.49 3.99 -6.16
N LEU A 49 -17.41 3.69 -7.07
CA LEU A 49 -17.98 2.34 -7.21
C LEU A 49 -16.93 1.30 -7.61
N LEU A 50 -16.06 1.64 -8.57
CA LEU A 50 -14.93 0.79 -8.96
C LEU A 50 -13.96 0.59 -7.78
N GLY A 51 -13.68 1.65 -7.03
CA GLY A 51 -12.86 1.61 -5.83
C GLY A 51 -13.47 0.75 -4.71
N CYS A 52 -14.79 0.74 -4.54
CA CYS A 52 -15.46 -0.17 -3.59
C CYS A 52 -15.20 -1.65 -3.93
N VAL A 53 -15.18 -2.01 -5.22
CA VAL A 53 -14.84 -3.37 -5.66
C VAL A 53 -13.39 -3.71 -5.30
N VAL A 54 -12.47 -2.76 -5.55
CA VAL A 54 -11.06 -2.93 -5.20
C VAL A 54 -10.86 -3.00 -3.68
N ALA A 55 -11.57 -2.19 -2.89
CA ALA A 55 -11.52 -2.21 -1.43
C ALA A 55 -11.97 -3.56 -0.87
N ALA A 56 -13.07 -4.12 -1.40
CA ALA A 56 -13.55 -5.44 -1.02
C ALA A 56 -12.53 -6.55 -1.37
N SER A 57 -11.92 -6.47 -2.55
CA SER A 57 -10.85 -7.37 -2.98
C SER A 57 -9.63 -7.24 -2.06
N ASN A 58 -9.14 -6.02 -1.82
CA ASN A 58 -7.98 -5.74 -0.98
C ASN A 58 -8.20 -6.12 0.48
N LEU A 59 -9.43 -6.08 0.99
CA LEU A 59 -9.74 -6.60 2.32
C LEU A 59 -9.55 -8.11 2.39
N TYR A 60 -10.08 -8.84 1.41
CA TYR A 60 -9.92 -10.30 1.33
C TYR A 60 -8.46 -10.69 1.11
N LEU A 61 -7.81 -10.08 0.11
CA LEU A 61 -6.41 -10.34 -0.23
C LEU A 61 -5.49 -9.94 0.92
N GLY A 62 -5.64 -8.75 1.48
CA GLY A 62 -4.81 -8.30 2.59
C GLY A 62 -4.93 -9.18 3.83
N LEU A 63 -6.13 -9.71 4.14
CA LEU A 63 -6.28 -10.70 5.22
C LEU A 63 -5.67 -12.06 4.91
N LYS A 64 -5.55 -12.42 3.63
CA LYS A 64 -5.06 -13.72 3.17
C LYS A 64 -3.54 -13.74 2.93
N ILE A 65 -3.01 -12.71 2.28
CA ILE A 65 -1.63 -12.62 1.79
C ILE A 65 -0.83 -11.51 2.48
N GLY A 66 -1.48 -10.57 3.17
CA GLY A 66 -0.81 -9.48 3.89
C GLY A 66 -0.41 -8.26 3.06
N TRP A 67 -0.76 -8.21 1.76
CA TRP A 67 -0.52 -7.09 0.85
C TRP A 67 -1.77 -6.70 0.06
N SER A 68 -1.77 -5.48 -0.48
CA SER A 68 -2.87 -4.88 -1.26
C SER A 68 -2.37 -4.37 -2.62
N PHE A 69 -3.29 -4.20 -3.56
CA PHE A 69 -2.99 -3.69 -4.89
C PHE A 69 -3.59 -2.29 -5.10
N GLY A 70 -2.86 -1.41 -5.77
CA GLY A 70 -3.34 -0.07 -6.12
C GLY A 70 -4.52 -0.12 -7.09
N ALA A 71 -5.46 0.81 -6.96
CA ALA A 71 -6.64 0.88 -7.82
C ALA A 71 -6.44 1.77 -9.07
N ALA A 72 -5.26 2.36 -9.27
CA ALA A 72 -5.03 3.36 -10.31
C ALA A 72 -5.26 2.83 -11.73
N LEU A 73 -4.60 1.74 -12.11
CA LEU A 73 -4.79 1.12 -13.43
C LEU A 73 -6.23 0.61 -13.61
N TRP A 74 -6.80 0.01 -12.56
CA TRP A 74 -8.19 -0.44 -12.55
C TRP A 74 -9.17 0.71 -12.83
N GLY A 75 -9.02 1.83 -12.11
CA GLY A 75 -9.82 3.03 -12.29
C GLY A 75 -9.66 3.66 -13.67
N SER A 76 -8.43 3.67 -14.21
CA SER A 76 -8.17 4.26 -15.54
C SER A 76 -8.81 3.51 -16.71
N ILE A 77 -8.78 2.17 -16.69
CA ILE A 77 -9.29 1.31 -17.77
C ILE A 77 -10.80 1.14 -17.66
N PHE A 78 -11.29 0.71 -16.49
CA PHE A 78 -12.73 0.48 -16.30
C PHE A 78 -13.51 1.79 -16.18
N GLY A 79 -12.89 2.84 -15.64
CA GLY A 79 -13.43 4.19 -15.67
C GLY A 79 -13.65 4.68 -17.09
N PHE A 80 -12.67 4.50 -17.98
CA PHE A 80 -12.82 4.78 -19.41
C PHE A 80 -13.98 4.00 -20.04
N LEU A 81 -14.05 2.68 -19.84
CA LEU A 81 -15.10 1.85 -20.44
C LEU A 81 -16.50 2.28 -19.98
N ALA A 82 -16.67 2.54 -18.69
CA ALA A 82 -17.94 2.97 -18.11
C ALA A 82 -18.30 4.40 -18.51
N LEU A 83 -17.38 5.37 -18.37
CA LEU A 83 -17.63 6.77 -18.68
C LEU A 83 -17.79 7.02 -20.17
N LYS A 84 -17.08 6.29 -21.04
CA LYS A 84 -17.31 6.35 -22.49
C LYS A 84 -18.69 5.86 -22.87
N PHE A 85 -19.20 4.82 -22.20
CA PHE A 85 -20.57 4.35 -22.38
C PHE A 85 -21.59 5.40 -21.89
N VAL A 86 -21.41 5.91 -20.67
CA VAL A 86 -22.26 6.98 -20.11
C VAL A 86 -22.25 8.22 -21.01
N SER A 87 -21.09 8.65 -21.47
CA SER A 87 -20.93 9.83 -22.32
C SER A 87 -21.62 9.68 -23.68
N LYS A 88 -21.65 8.45 -24.22
CA LYS A 88 -22.42 8.13 -25.43
C LYS A 88 -23.93 8.24 -25.19
N LEU A 89 -24.41 7.80 -24.02
CA LEU A 89 -25.82 7.90 -23.63
C LEU A 89 -26.23 9.35 -23.37
N THR A 90 -25.38 10.14 -22.71
CA THR A 90 -25.67 11.53 -22.33
C THR A 90 -25.26 12.56 -23.39
N SER A 91 -24.68 12.12 -24.52
CA SER A 91 -24.15 12.99 -25.59
C SER A 91 -23.21 14.10 -25.09
N SER A 92 -22.43 13.79 -24.06
CA SER A 92 -21.47 14.70 -23.45
C SER A 92 -20.05 14.46 -23.97
N THR A 93 -19.15 15.38 -23.66
CA THR A 93 -17.70 15.17 -23.86
C THR A 93 -17.11 14.35 -22.71
N PHE A 94 -16.12 13.52 -23.01
CA PHE A 94 -15.33 12.76 -22.03
C PHE A 94 -13.88 12.75 -22.49
N GLY A 95 -12.98 13.30 -21.68
CA GLY A 95 -11.57 13.40 -22.00
C GLY A 95 -10.67 12.84 -20.89
N PRO A 96 -9.34 12.97 -21.07
CA PRO A 96 -8.36 12.32 -20.22
C PRO A 96 -8.32 12.89 -18.80
N LYS A 97 -8.59 14.18 -18.58
CA LYS A 97 -8.57 14.76 -17.23
C LYS A 97 -9.79 14.30 -16.44
N GLU A 98 -10.95 14.15 -17.08
CA GLU A 98 -12.11 13.52 -16.44
C GLU A 98 -11.84 12.05 -16.06
N ASN A 99 -11.12 11.31 -16.91
CA ASN A 99 -10.72 9.94 -16.59
C ASN A 99 -9.72 9.89 -15.41
N ALA A 100 -8.82 10.87 -15.30
CA ALA A 100 -7.94 11.02 -14.15
C ALA A 100 -8.72 11.21 -12.84
N VAL A 101 -9.81 12.00 -12.86
CA VAL A 101 -10.71 12.15 -11.70
C VAL A 101 -11.37 10.82 -11.33
N CYS A 102 -11.80 10.04 -12.32
CA CYS A 102 -12.35 8.70 -12.09
C CYS A 102 -11.32 7.74 -11.46
N GLN A 103 -10.09 7.79 -11.96
CA GLN A 103 -8.98 7.00 -11.45
C GLN A 103 -8.63 7.38 -10.00
N ALA A 104 -8.50 8.68 -9.71
CA ALA A 104 -8.22 9.17 -8.36
C ALA A 104 -9.34 8.82 -7.37
N ALA A 105 -10.61 8.89 -7.78
CA ALA A 105 -11.74 8.45 -6.97
C ALA A 105 -11.71 6.94 -6.69
N ALA A 106 -11.28 6.13 -7.67
CA ALA A 106 -11.11 4.69 -7.49
C ALA A 106 -9.97 4.36 -6.53
N THR A 107 -8.81 5.02 -6.63
CA THR A 107 -7.70 4.87 -5.69
C THR A 107 -8.10 5.31 -4.30
N SER A 108 -8.74 6.48 -4.16
CA SER A 108 -9.22 7.01 -2.88
C SER A 108 -10.11 6.02 -2.12
N ALA A 109 -11.09 5.41 -2.81
CA ALA A 109 -11.97 4.43 -2.18
C ALA A 109 -11.29 3.06 -1.98
N GLY A 110 -10.44 2.62 -2.91
CA GLY A 110 -9.75 1.33 -2.86
C GLY A 110 -8.61 1.24 -1.83
N GLY A 111 -7.95 2.37 -1.54
CA GLY A 111 -6.79 2.47 -0.64
C GLY A 111 -7.11 2.37 0.85
N LEU A 112 -8.38 2.56 1.24
CA LEU A 112 -8.83 2.61 2.64
C LEU A 112 -8.94 1.24 3.36
N SER A 113 -8.21 0.24 2.90
CA SER A 113 -8.24 -1.14 3.44
C SER A 113 -7.15 -1.44 4.47
N SER A 114 -6.07 -0.63 4.53
CA SER A 114 -4.85 -0.93 5.31
C SER A 114 -5.09 -1.24 6.80
N GLY A 115 -5.95 -0.48 7.47
CA GLY A 115 -6.26 -0.74 8.89
C GLY A 115 -7.19 -1.94 9.14
N PHE A 116 -7.97 -2.33 8.13
CA PHE A 116 -8.88 -3.47 8.21
C PHE A 116 -8.20 -4.82 7.94
N VAL A 117 -6.96 -4.80 7.44
CA VAL A 117 -6.17 -6.02 7.22
C VAL A 117 -5.12 -6.24 8.32
N THR A 118 -4.94 -5.26 9.21
CA THR A 118 -3.92 -5.29 10.28
C THR A 118 -4.52 -5.16 11.69
N ALA A 119 -4.61 -3.94 12.22
CA ALA A 119 -4.89 -3.68 13.63
C ALA A 119 -6.34 -3.97 14.02
N ILE A 120 -7.31 -3.67 13.16
CA ILE A 120 -8.73 -3.84 13.48
C ILE A 120 -9.06 -5.33 13.73
N PRO A 121 -8.75 -6.27 12.82
CA PRO A 121 -8.92 -7.70 13.10
C PRO A 121 -8.17 -8.17 14.34
N ALA A 122 -6.95 -7.68 14.56
CA ALA A 122 -6.15 -8.04 15.74
C ALA A 122 -6.83 -7.62 17.05
N MET A 123 -7.41 -6.41 17.10
CA MET A 123 -8.15 -5.94 18.27
C MET A 123 -9.38 -6.80 18.59
N TYR A 124 -10.16 -7.21 17.58
CA TYR A 124 -11.28 -8.13 17.80
C TYR A 124 -10.81 -9.51 18.27
N ARG A 125 -9.77 -10.07 17.64
CA ARG A 125 -9.19 -11.36 18.03
C ARG A 125 -8.62 -11.36 19.45
N MET A 126 -8.07 -10.23 19.90
CA MET A 126 -7.54 -10.04 21.25
C MET A 126 -8.62 -9.64 22.27
N GLY A 127 -9.87 -9.47 21.86
CA GLY A 127 -10.96 -9.03 22.74
C GLY A 127 -10.85 -7.58 23.22
N LEU A 128 -10.03 -6.76 22.55
CA LEU A 128 -9.75 -5.37 22.95
C LEU A 128 -10.94 -4.43 22.71
N MET A 129 -11.77 -4.72 21.70
CA MET A 129 -13.02 -4.00 21.43
C MET A 129 -14.13 -4.31 22.45
N GLY A 130 -13.95 -5.38 23.23
CA GLY A 130 -14.94 -5.91 24.17
C GLY A 130 -15.12 -7.42 23.98
N PRO A 131 -15.43 -8.17 25.05
CA PRO A 131 -15.61 -9.61 24.95
C PRO A 131 -16.80 -9.97 24.05
N LYS A 132 -16.56 -10.82 23.05
CA LYS A 132 -17.55 -11.33 22.09
C LYS A 132 -18.25 -10.26 21.23
N ARG A 133 -17.64 -9.08 21.04
CA ARG A 133 -18.10 -8.13 20.03
C ARG A 133 -17.63 -8.56 18.65
N ASP A 134 -18.53 -8.46 17.68
CA ASP A 134 -18.20 -8.63 16.28
C ASP A 134 -18.06 -7.27 15.60
N PRO A 135 -17.34 -7.17 14.46
CA PRO A 135 -17.26 -5.94 13.68
C PRO A 135 -18.61 -5.32 13.29
N LYS A 136 -19.67 -6.14 13.26
CA LYS A 136 -21.05 -5.72 12.99
C LYS A 136 -21.64 -4.84 14.10
N ASP A 137 -21.17 -5.00 15.32
CA ASP A 137 -21.65 -4.24 16.49
C ASP A 137 -21.05 -2.82 16.53
N ASP A 138 -19.95 -2.60 15.80
CA ASP A 138 -19.11 -1.41 15.85
C ASP A 138 -19.04 -0.67 14.50
N ILE A 139 -20.01 -0.89 13.60
CA ILE A 139 -20.04 -0.31 12.25
C ILE A 139 -19.82 1.21 12.27
N VAL A 140 -20.46 1.92 13.22
CA VAL A 140 -20.30 3.38 13.35
C VAL A 140 -18.86 3.74 13.73
N ALA A 141 -18.26 3.05 14.70
CA ALA A 141 -16.88 3.28 15.11
C ALA A 141 -15.90 3.03 13.96
N LEU A 142 -16.11 1.94 13.22
CA LEU A 142 -15.29 1.57 12.06
C LEU A 142 -15.46 2.57 10.91
N PHE A 143 -16.68 3.04 10.64
CA PHE A 143 -16.93 4.07 9.63
C PHE A 143 -16.26 5.41 9.99
N LEU A 144 -16.39 5.84 11.24
CA LEU A 144 -15.73 7.05 11.74
C LEU A 144 -14.21 6.91 11.66
N TRP A 145 -13.67 5.75 12.02
CA TRP A 145 -12.25 5.43 11.86
C TRP A 145 -11.78 5.53 10.40
N THR A 146 -12.52 4.94 9.46
CA THR A 146 -12.17 5.02 8.02
C THR A 146 -12.17 6.46 7.55
N THR A 147 -13.14 7.24 8.02
CA THR A 147 -13.26 8.67 7.73
C THR A 147 -12.05 9.44 8.26
N CYS A 148 -11.56 9.13 9.47
CA CYS A 148 -10.31 9.69 10.00
C CYS A 148 -9.14 9.41 9.06
N SER A 149 -8.92 8.14 8.70
CA SER A 149 -7.82 7.71 7.83
C SER A 149 -7.86 8.38 6.45
N ALA A 150 -9.07 8.51 5.86
CA ALA A 150 -9.27 9.14 4.56
C ALA A 150 -8.90 10.62 4.57
N PHE A 151 -9.46 11.40 5.49
CA PHE A 151 -9.19 12.84 5.56
C PHE A 151 -7.75 13.15 5.95
N PHE A 152 -7.18 12.38 6.88
CA PHE A 152 -5.78 12.61 7.27
C PHE A 152 -4.79 12.38 6.13
N GLY A 153 -4.91 11.25 5.42
CA GLY A 153 -4.03 10.97 4.29
C GLY A 153 -4.17 11.99 3.17
N MET A 154 -5.40 12.42 2.87
CA MET A 154 -5.67 13.46 1.88
C MET A 154 -4.94 14.77 2.19
N PHE A 155 -5.05 15.29 3.42
CA PHE A 155 -4.41 16.56 3.76
C PHE A 155 -2.89 16.45 3.86
N PHE A 156 -2.33 15.27 4.14
CA PHE A 156 -0.87 15.08 4.12
C PHE A 156 -0.31 15.09 2.70
N ALA A 157 -1.05 14.59 1.72
CA ALA A 157 -0.60 14.57 0.34
C ALA A 157 -0.29 15.95 -0.27
N ILE A 158 -0.98 17.01 0.19
CA ILE A 158 -0.88 18.37 -0.37
C ILE A 158 0.55 18.94 -0.31
N PRO A 159 1.19 19.11 0.87
CA PRO A 159 2.58 19.59 0.93
C PRO A 159 3.56 18.56 0.33
N LEU A 160 3.26 17.28 0.46
CA LEU A 160 4.13 16.20 -0.02
C LEU A 160 4.21 16.17 -1.56
N ARG A 161 3.16 16.61 -2.27
CA ARG A 161 3.19 16.82 -3.74
C ARG A 161 4.33 17.74 -4.15
N GLN A 162 4.43 18.91 -3.52
CA GLN A 162 5.43 19.90 -3.91
C GLN A 162 6.84 19.32 -3.77
N HIS A 163 7.07 18.54 -2.71
CA HIS A 163 8.37 17.92 -2.47
C HIS A 163 8.67 16.77 -3.44
N PHE A 164 7.83 15.73 -3.49
CA PHE A 164 8.13 14.48 -4.19
C PHE A 164 7.79 14.50 -5.68
N VAL A 165 6.72 15.20 -6.05
CA VAL A 165 6.19 15.22 -7.43
C VAL A 165 6.81 16.36 -8.23
N ILE A 166 6.92 17.56 -7.64
CA ILE A 166 7.43 18.75 -8.34
C ILE A 166 8.95 18.90 -8.18
N ASN A 167 9.45 19.01 -6.94
CA ASN A 167 10.85 19.36 -6.70
C ASN A 167 11.81 18.19 -6.95
N GLN A 168 11.50 17.00 -6.41
CA GLN A 168 12.31 15.81 -6.62
C GLN A 168 12.02 15.09 -7.94
N ASN A 169 10.80 15.25 -8.48
CA ASN A 169 10.32 14.58 -9.69
C ASN A 169 10.61 13.06 -9.68
N LEU A 170 10.21 12.38 -8.61
CA LEU A 170 10.38 10.92 -8.52
C LEU A 170 9.61 10.20 -9.64
N VAL A 171 10.08 8.99 -9.96
CA VAL A 171 9.59 8.20 -11.12
C VAL A 171 8.12 7.83 -10.96
N PHE A 172 7.72 7.35 -9.78
CA PHE A 172 6.39 6.83 -9.47
C PHE A 172 5.88 5.88 -10.58
N PRO A 173 6.37 4.62 -10.61
CA PRO A 173 6.15 3.70 -11.73
C PRO A 173 4.66 3.44 -12.07
N THR A 174 3.84 3.04 -11.09
CA THR A 174 2.40 2.80 -11.31
C THR A 174 1.65 4.07 -11.74
N PRO A 175 1.83 5.24 -11.08
CA PRO A 175 1.21 6.49 -11.53
C PRO A 175 1.56 6.89 -12.96
N ARG A 176 2.81 6.67 -13.37
CA ARG A 176 3.26 6.94 -14.74
C ARG A 176 2.63 5.98 -15.74
N ALA A 177 2.54 4.69 -15.40
CA ALA A 177 1.83 3.70 -16.21
C ALA A 177 0.33 4.02 -16.33
N ALA A 178 -0.31 4.48 -15.25
CA ALA A 178 -1.71 4.92 -15.27
C ALA A 178 -1.90 6.15 -16.16
N ALA A 179 -1.02 7.15 -16.08
CA ALA A 179 -1.06 8.31 -16.95
C ALA A 179 -0.93 7.91 -18.43
N GLU A 180 0.08 7.10 -18.77
CA GLU A 180 0.30 6.64 -20.14
C GLU A 180 -0.86 5.80 -20.67
N THR A 181 -1.48 4.98 -19.80
CA THR A 181 -2.71 4.25 -20.12
C THR A 181 -3.83 5.23 -20.48
N ILE A 182 -4.11 6.23 -19.64
CA ILE A 182 -5.14 7.25 -19.92
C ILE A 182 -4.83 7.98 -21.23
N LYS A 183 -3.59 8.40 -21.46
CA LYS A 183 -3.19 9.07 -22.72
C LYS A 183 -3.50 8.20 -23.92
N ASN A 184 -3.09 6.93 -23.88
CA ASN A 184 -3.30 6.00 -25.00
C ASN A 184 -4.78 5.70 -25.22
N LEU A 185 -5.58 5.54 -24.16
CA LEU A 185 -7.04 5.33 -24.26
C LEU A 185 -7.76 6.48 -24.98
N HIS A 186 -7.26 7.72 -24.84
CA HIS A 186 -7.86 8.92 -25.41
C HIS A 186 -7.20 9.40 -26.73
N LYS A 187 -6.11 8.78 -27.20
CA LYS A 187 -5.53 9.07 -28.53
C LYS A 187 -6.51 8.68 -29.64
N ALA A 188 -6.69 9.55 -30.63
CA ALA A 188 -7.65 9.36 -31.72
C ALA A 188 -7.18 8.27 -32.70
N GLY A 189 -7.86 7.12 -32.70
CA GLY A 189 -7.60 6.01 -33.60
C GLY A 189 -8.20 4.71 -33.03
N SER A 190 -8.93 3.95 -33.83
CA SER A 190 -9.69 2.79 -33.38
C SER A 190 -8.85 1.67 -32.75
N ALA A 191 -7.52 1.68 -32.92
CA ALA A 191 -6.61 0.70 -32.33
C ALA A 191 -6.54 0.80 -30.80
N ALA A 192 -6.34 1.98 -30.21
CA ALA A 192 -6.21 2.10 -28.76
C ALA A 192 -7.53 1.87 -28.00
N ALA A 193 -8.65 2.31 -28.58
CA ALA A 193 -9.98 1.98 -28.06
C ALA A 193 -10.31 0.48 -28.18
N LYS A 194 -9.74 -0.19 -29.19
CA LYS A 194 -9.85 -1.64 -29.35
C LYS A 194 -8.96 -2.36 -28.33
N ASP A 195 -7.72 -1.95 -28.13
CA ASP A 195 -6.82 -2.53 -27.13
C ASP A 195 -7.37 -2.38 -25.70
N ALA A 196 -8.00 -1.23 -25.40
CA ALA A 196 -8.72 -1.01 -24.15
C ALA A 196 -9.86 -2.02 -23.94
N ARG A 197 -10.63 -2.26 -25.01
CA ARG A 197 -11.76 -3.17 -25.00
C ARG A 197 -11.29 -4.61 -24.91
N ASP A 198 -10.22 -4.97 -25.62
CA ASP A 198 -9.64 -6.32 -25.63
C ASP A 198 -8.99 -6.63 -24.27
N SER A 199 -8.30 -5.66 -23.66
CA SER A 199 -7.78 -5.76 -22.29
C SER A 199 -8.90 -5.90 -21.27
N GLY A 200 -9.92 -5.03 -21.33
CA GLY A 200 -11.08 -5.11 -20.45
C GLY A 200 -11.87 -6.43 -20.61
N MET A 201 -12.00 -6.93 -21.84
CA MET A 201 -12.64 -8.22 -22.11
C MET A 201 -11.81 -9.39 -21.58
N THR A 202 -10.49 -9.36 -21.76
CA THR A 202 -9.59 -10.38 -21.23
C THR A 202 -9.67 -10.43 -19.70
N MET A 203 -9.64 -9.27 -19.03
CA MET A 203 -9.83 -9.19 -17.58
C MET A 203 -11.20 -9.74 -17.14
N LEU A 204 -12.27 -9.42 -17.89
CA LEU A 204 -13.61 -9.95 -17.60
C LEU A 204 -13.64 -11.48 -17.76
N ILE A 205 -13.05 -12.03 -18.82
CA ILE A 205 -12.96 -13.47 -19.04
C ILE A 205 -12.17 -14.14 -17.91
N SER A 206 -10.99 -13.61 -17.58
CA SER A 206 -10.16 -14.12 -16.47
C SER A 206 -10.91 -14.06 -15.14
N PHE A 207 -11.65 -12.98 -14.87
CA PHE A 207 -12.52 -12.86 -13.70
C PHE A 207 -13.60 -13.94 -13.69
N MET A 208 -14.31 -14.14 -14.80
CA MET A 208 -15.36 -15.16 -14.88
C MET A 208 -14.78 -16.57 -14.69
N VAL A 209 -13.61 -16.87 -15.28
CA VAL A 209 -12.91 -18.15 -15.08
C VAL A 209 -12.56 -18.36 -13.61
N ALA A 210 -11.93 -17.37 -12.95
CA ALA A 210 -11.56 -17.45 -11.55
C ALA A 210 -12.79 -17.57 -10.62
N MET A 211 -13.87 -16.85 -10.94
CA MET A 211 -15.15 -16.92 -10.21
C MET A 211 -15.78 -18.31 -10.33
N PHE A 212 -15.94 -18.82 -11.56
CA PHE A 212 -16.51 -20.15 -11.77
C PHE A 212 -15.64 -21.24 -11.17
N TRP A 213 -14.31 -21.12 -11.25
CA TRP A 213 -13.40 -22.05 -10.59
C TRP A 213 -13.66 -22.12 -9.08
N THR A 214 -13.78 -20.96 -8.43
CA THR A 214 -14.05 -20.87 -6.98
C THR A 214 -15.43 -21.44 -6.64
N ILE A 215 -16.45 -21.18 -7.44
CA ILE A 215 -17.81 -21.71 -7.25
C ILE A 215 -17.81 -23.23 -7.41
N ILE A 216 -17.17 -23.78 -8.44
CA ILE A 216 -17.07 -25.23 -8.64
C ILE A 216 -16.28 -25.85 -7.48
N GLY A 217 -15.21 -25.19 -7.00
CA GLY A 217 -14.44 -25.62 -5.84
C GLY A 217 -15.23 -25.74 -4.55
N PHE A 218 -16.29 -24.95 -4.38
CA PHE A 218 -17.20 -25.11 -3.26
C PHE A 218 -17.99 -26.42 -3.32
N PHE A 219 -18.42 -26.85 -4.51
CA PHE A 219 -19.19 -28.09 -4.69
C PHE A 219 -18.32 -29.34 -4.90
N ILE A 220 -17.11 -29.18 -5.43
CA ILE A 220 -16.18 -30.27 -5.76
C ILE A 220 -14.79 -29.96 -5.19
N PRO A 221 -14.59 -30.04 -3.86
CA PRO A 221 -13.37 -29.56 -3.22
C PRO A 221 -12.10 -30.33 -3.62
N GLY A 222 -12.23 -31.62 -3.94
CA GLY A 222 -11.08 -32.53 -4.08
C GLY A 222 -10.10 -32.22 -5.21
N ILE A 223 -10.53 -31.54 -6.28
CA ILE A 223 -9.63 -31.10 -7.38
C ILE A 223 -9.50 -29.57 -7.41
N PHE A 224 -10.59 -28.87 -7.09
CA PHE A 224 -10.72 -27.44 -7.32
C PHE A 224 -10.35 -26.59 -6.10
N ALA A 225 -10.42 -27.15 -4.88
CA ALA A 225 -10.05 -26.44 -3.65
C ALA A 225 -8.65 -26.83 -3.16
N ALA A 226 -8.36 -28.12 -3.02
CA ALA A 226 -7.04 -28.60 -2.59
C ALA A 226 -6.70 -29.96 -3.22
N ILE A 227 -5.53 -30.03 -3.85
CA ILE A 227 -5.00 -31.23 -4.46
C ILE A 227 -3.93 -31.82 -3.52
N HIS A 228 -4.26 -32.99 -2.98
CA HIS A 228 -3.46 -33.71 -2.00
C HIS A 228 -2.44 -34.66 -2.66
N ILE A 229 -1.59 -34.11 -3.54
CA ILE A 229 -0.67 -34.89 -4.39
C ILE A 229 0.25 -35.77 -3.52
N LEU A 230 0.84 -35.19 -2.47
CA LEU A 230 1.77 -35.88 -1.59
C LEU A 230 1.07 -36.99 -0.79
N TYR A 231 -0.18 -36.79 -0.38
CA TYR A 231 -0.94 -37.85 0.25
C TYR A 231 -1.16 -39.06 -0.66
N PHE A 232 -1.58 -38.85 -1.91
CA PHE A 232 -1.86 -39.94 -2.85
C PHE A 232 -0.58 -40.69 -3.27
N ILE A 233 0.50 -39.96 -3.55
CA ILE A 233 1.80 -40.59 -3.85
C ILE A 233 2.32 -41.37 -2.64
N GLY A 234 2.26 -40.76 -1.44
CA GLY A 234 2.67 -41.42 -0.20
C GLY A 234 1.86 -42.69 0.09
N LYS A 235 0.55 -42.66 -0.15
CA LYS A 235 -0.32 -43.83 0.00
C LYS A 235 0.01 -44.93 -1.01
N ALA A 236 0.26 -44.58 -2.28
CA ALA A 236 0.62 -45.54 -3.32
C ALA A 236 1.99 -46.18 -3.07
N ALA A 237 2.95 -45.41 -2.53
CA ALA A 237 4.29 -45.86 -2.21
C ALA A 237 4.42 -46.49 -0.81
N GLY A 238 3.37 -46.48 0.02
CA GLY A 238 3.42 -46.93 1.42
C GLY A 238 4.30 -46.06 2.32
N TYR A 239 4.57 -44.81 1.94
CA TYR A 239 5.51 -43.92 2.64
C TYR A 239 4.77 -42.90 3.54
N THR A 240 4.72 -43.20 4.84
CA THR A 240 3.96 -42.43 5.84
C THR A 240 4.44 -40.98 5.98
N GLN A 241 5.72 -40.69 5.75
CA GLN A 241 6.22 -39.31 5.92
C GLN A 241 5.71 -38.38 4.83
N MET A 242 5.58 -38.86 3.59
CA MET A 242 4.99 -38.08 2.51
C MET A 242 3.48 -37.88 2.70
N MET A 243 2.79 -38.85 3.31
CA MET A 243 1.41 -38.67 3.75
C MET A 243 1.29 -37.63 4.88
N ASN A 244 2.24 -37.62 5.81
CA ASN A 244 2.29 -36.64 6.91
C ASN A 244 2.61 -35.22 6.41
N ALA A 245 3.41 -35.06 5.35
CA ALA A 245 3.67 -33.75 4.75
C ALA A 245 2.36 -33.07 4.34
N ASP A 246 1.46 -33.84 3.74
CA ASP A 246 0.11 -33.37 3.39
C ASP A 246 -0.78 -33.22 4.65
N ALA A 247 -1.02 -34.32 5.36
CA ALA A 247 -2.05 -34.41 6.39
C ALA A 247 -1.71 -33.69 7.71
N LYS A 248 -0.42 -33.51 8.04
CA LYS A 248 0.04 -32.86 9.28
C LYS A 248 0.69 -31.51 9.03
N TRP A 249 1.42 -31.36 7.92
CA TRP A 249 2.15 -30.13 7.60
C TRP A 249 1.41 -29.24 6.61
N GLY A 250 0.30 -29.70 6.03
CA GLY A 250 -0.55 -28.88 5.16
C GLY A 250 0.04 -28.62 3.78
N TRP A 251 0.94 -29.49 3.30
CA TRP A 251 1.55 -29.37 1.97
C TRP A 251 0.55 -29.79 0.90
N THR A 252 -0.39 -28.90 0.63
CA THR A 252 -1.47 -29.08 -0.33
C THR A 252 -1.33 -28.09 -1.48
N PHE A 253 -1.64 -28.53 -2.69
CA PHE A 253 -1.64 -27.64 -3.85
C PHE A 253 -3.02 -27.05 -4.05
N THR A 254 -3.14 -25.73 -4.05
CA THR A 254 -4.42 -25.04 -4.24
C THR A 254 -4.34 -24.14 -5.46
N TRP A 255 -5.36 -24.20 -6.33
CA TRP A 255 -5.50 -23.28 -7.45
C TRP A 255 -6.09 -21.96 -6.96
N ASP A 256 -5.22 -21.10 -6.44
CA ASP A 256 -5.61 -19.77 -5.99
C ASP A 256 -5.18 -18.71 -7.01
N PHE A 257 -6.13 -18.28 -7.85
CA PHE A 257 -5.92 -17.25 -8.87
C PHE A 257 -5.44 -15.92 -8.30
N SER A 258 -5.73 -15.65 -7.02
CA SER A 258 -5.21 -14.48 -6.33
C SER A 258 -3.69 -14.54 -6.17
N PHE A 259 -3.16 -15.71 -5.78
CA PHE A 259 -1.72 -15.94 -5.65
C PHE A 259 -1.03 -16.05 -7.01
N PHE A 260 -1.70 -16.59 -8.04
CA PHE A 260 -1.17 -16.52 -9.41
C PHE A 260 -1.04 -15.06 -9.88
N GLY A 261 -2.06 -14.23 -9.68
CA GLY A 261 -2.01 -12.81 -10.00
C GLY A 261 -0.89 -12.09 -9.25
N ALA A 262 -0.84 -12.25 -7.92
CA ALA A 262 0.21 -11.67 -7.08
C ALA A 262 1.62 -12.13 -7.50
N GLY A 263 1.79 -13.42 -7.79
CA GLY A 263 3.05 -14.01 -8.21
C GLY A 263 3.53 -13.50 -9.57
N LEU A 264 2.64 -13.30 -10.54
CA LEU A 264 2.97 -12.72 -11.85
C LEU A 264 3.42 -11.26 -11.75
N MET A 265 2.95 -10.52 -10.75
CA MET A 265 3.35 -9.14 -10.49
C MET A 265 4.63 -9.01 -9.65
N THR A 266 5.10 -10.10 -9.04
CA THR A 266 6.25 -10.10 -8.13
C THR A 266 7.51 -10.57 -8.86
N PRO A 267 8.67 -9.90 -8.70
CA PRO A 267 9.91 -10.37 -9.30
C PRO A 267 10.23 -11.83 -8.93
N GLY A 268 10.63 -12.63 -9.91
CA GLY A 268 10.87 -14.07 -9.73
C GLY A 268 11.84 -14.37 -8.57
N ALA A 269 12.88 -13.56 -8.39
CA ALA A 269 13.82 -13.72 -7.27
C ALA A 269 13.15 -13.60 -5.89
N THR A 270 12.13 -12.74 -5.75
CA THR A 270 11.35 -12.61 -4.51
C THR A 270 10.46 -13.83 -4.30
N VAL A 271 9.78 -14.28 -5.35
CA VAL A 271 8.93 -15.49 -5.32
C VAL A 271 9.75 -16.73 -4.94
N PHE A 272 10.93 -16.91 -5.52
CA PHE A 272 11.84 -18.01 -5.18
C PHE A 272 12.38 -17.90 -3.74
N SER A 273 12.61 -16.68 -3.25
CA SER A 273 13.02 -16.46 -1.86
C SER A 273 11.92 -16.84 -0.88
N PHE A 274 10.66 -16.50 -1.17
CA PHE A 274 9.51 -16.94 -0.37
C PHE A 274 9.37 -18.46 -0.38
N LEU A 275 9.44 -19.08 -1.56
CA LEU A 275 9.39 -20.54 -1.69
C LEU A 275 10.52 -21.21 -0.89
N LEU A 276 11.76 -20.74 -1.04
CA LEU A 276 12.90 -21.30 -0.32
C LEU A 276 12.74 -21.12 1.21
N GLY A 277 12.30 -19.95 1.64
CA GLY A 277 12.03 -19.67 3.05
C GLY A 277 10.96 -20.59 3.64
N GLU A 278 9.88 -20.83 2.89
CA GLU A 278 8.80 -21.73 3.27
C GLU A 278 9.25 -23.20 3.32
N LEU A 279 10.03 -23.65 2.33
CA LEU A 279 10.64 -24.99 2.31
C LEU A 279 11.59 -25.20 3.51
N ILE A 280 12.42 -24.21 3.82
CA ILE A 280 13.35 -24.29 4.96
C ILE A 280 12.58 -24.28 6.28
N ALA A 281 11.68 -23.31 6.49
CA ALA A 281 10.98 -23.14 7.75
C ALA A 281 9.95 -24.25 8.00
N PHE A 282 9.11 -24.57 7.03
CA PHE A 282 7.98 -25.48 7.19
C PHE A 282 8.21 -26.87 6.59
N GLY A 283 9.19 -27.04 5.71
CA GLY A 283 9.53 -28.34 5.12
C GLY A 283 10.64 -29.09 5.84
N ILE A 284 11.57 -28.36 6.43
CA ILE A 284 12.76 -28.95 7.06
C ILE A 284 12.80 -28.62 8.54
N ALA A 285 12.94 -27.34 8.91
CA ALA A 285 13.16 -26.92 10.28
C ALA A 285 11.97 -27.24 11.19
N GLY A 286 10.74 -26.92 10.78
CA GLY A 286 9.53 -27.22 11.53
C GLY A 286 9.40 -28.70 11.92
N PRO A 287 9.43 -29.64 10.95
CA PRO A 287 9.40 -31.07 11.25
C PRO A 287 10.52 -31.52 12.19
N LEU A 288 11.76 -31.08 11.97
CA LEU A 288 12.90 -31.43 12.82
C LEU A 288 12.74 -30.90 14.26
N MET A 289 12.19 -29.70 14.42
CA MET A 289 11.95 -29.08 15.73
C MET A 289 10.83 -29.77 16.51
N VAL A 290 9.83 -30.33 15.82
CA VAL A 290 8.78 -31.15 16.44
C VAL A 290 9.34 -32.52 16.82
N ASP A 291 10.07 -33.19 15.92
CA ASP A 291 10.62 -34.54 16.14
C ASP A 291 11.67 -34.57 17.26
N SER A 292 12.52 -33.53 17.33
CA SER A 292 13.51 -33.37 18.42
C SER A 292 12.90 -33.03 19.78
N GLY A 293 11.59 -32.77 19.86
CA GLY A 293 10.92 -32.34 21.08
C GLY A 293 11.26 -30.90 21.53
N TYR A 294 11.99 -30.13 20.73
CA TYR A 294 12.40 -28.75 21.06
C TYR A 294 11.20 -27.84 21.35
N LEU A 295 10.12 -27.98 20.57
CA LEU A 295 8.89 -27.20 20.75
C LEU A 295 8.07 -27.68 21.95
N ALA A 296 8.10 -28.98 22.26
CA ALA A 296 7.39 -29.58 23.39
C ALA A 296 8.12 -29.38 24.75
N GLY A 297 9.40 -29.03 24.73
CA GLY A 297 10.26 -28.84 25.89
C GLY A 297 10.15 -27.45 26.55
N ALA A 298 11.29 -26.90 26.99
CA ALA A 298 11.41 -25.71 27.86
C ALA A 298 10.72 -24.43 27.35
N THR A 299 10.31 -24.37 26.08
CA THR A 299 9.67 -23.22 25.43
C THR A 299 8.13 -23.23 25.52
N LYS A 300 7.51 -24.32 26.02
CA LYS A 300 6.05 -24.50 26.22
C LYS A 300 5.17 -24.22 24.97
N PHE A 301 5.64 -24.53 23.76
CA PHE A 301 4.80 -24.58 22.57
C PHE A 301 4.22 -26.01 22.43
N LEU A 302 3.14 -26.27 23.18
CA LEU A 302 2.53 -27.59 23.34
C LEU A 302 2.03 -28.22 22.02
N PRO A 303 1.94 -29.57 21.91
CA PRO A 303 1.36 -30.23 20.75
C PRO A 303 -0.18 -30.07 20.66
N PRO A 304 -0.81 -30.31 19.49
CA PRO A 304 -2.18 -29.91 19.15
C PRO A 304 -3.27 -30.31 20.17
N PRO A 305 -4.37 -29.53 20.28
CA PRO A 305 -5.07 -28.98 19.11
C PRO A 305 -4.68 -27.56 18.67
N ALA A 306 -3.82 -26.82 19.38
CA ALA A 306 -3.41 -25.48 18.92
C ALA A 306 -1.99 -25.06 19.35
N GLN A 307 -1.22 -24.60 18.35
CA GLN A 307 0.12 -23.95 18.35
C GLN A 307 1.31 -24.83 17.97
N THR A 308 1.40 -25.01 16.65
CA THR A 308 2.37 -25.74 15.83
C THR A 308 3.70 -24.98 15.68
N ALA A 309 4.69 -25.57 15.00
CA ALA A 309 5.91 -24.88 14.56
C ALA A 309 5.65 -23.50 13.91
N GLN A 310 4.48 -23.31 13.29
CA GLN A 310 4.01 -22.02 12.75
C GLN A 310 3.92 -20.91 13.80
N SER A 311 3.47 -21.23 15.02
CA SER A 311 3.42 -20.25 16.11
C SER A 311 4.81 -19.87 16.61
N TRP A 312 5.78 -20.78 16.53
CA TRP A 312 7.17 -20.47 16.88
C TRP A 312 7.84 -19.61 15.82
N PHE A 313 7.72 -19.95 14.53
CA PHE A 313 8.31 -19.19 13.42
C PHE A 313 7.76 -17.76 13.29
N LEU A 314 6.62 -17.47 13.92
CA LEU A 314 6.13 -16.10 14.06
C LEU A 314 7.16 -15.19 14.74
N TRP A 315 7.85 -15.64 15.78
CA TRP A 315 8.78 -14.80 16.57
C TRP A 315 10.04 -14.37 15.82
N PRO A 316 10.85 -15.27 15.24
CA PRO A 316 11.99 -14.85 14.41
C PRO A 316 11.52 -14.08 13.18
N GLY A 317 10.36 -14.42 12.60
CA GLY A 317 9.75 -13.65 11.51
C GLY A 317 9.44 -12.20 11.91
N VAL A 318 8.78 -11.99 13.05
CA VAL A 318 8.50 -10.65 13.60
C VAL A 318 9.79 -9.90 13.93
N ALA A 319 10.78 -10.58 14.52
CA ALA A 319 12.08 -9.96 14.81
C ALA A 319 12.78 -9.48 13.52
N MET A 320 12.88 -10.34 12.50
CA MET A 320 13.42 -9.97 11.20
C MET A 320 12.66 -8.80 10.61
N MET A 321 11.32 -8.84 10.63
CA MET A 321 10.48 -7.75 10.17
C MET A 321 10.75 -6.41 10.86
N VAL A 322 11.03 -6.42 12.16
CA VAL A 322 11.39 -5.21 12.92
C VAL A 322 12.80 -4.73 12.53
N PHE A 323 13.77 -5.63 12.45
CA PHE A 323 15.14 -5.28 12.03
C PHE A 323 15.20 -4.77 10.60
N THR A 324 14.43 -5.34 9.68
CA THR A 324 14.29 -4.86 8.30
C THR A 324 13.70 -3.44 8.31
N ALA A 325 12.63 -3.19 9.08
CA ALA A 325 12.04 -1.86 9.17
C ALA A 325 13.04 -0.79 9.68
N PHE A 326 13.87 -1.12 10.69
CA PHE A 326 14.91 -0.21 11.15
C PHE A 326 16.08 -0.08 10.18
N SER A 327 16.44 -1.16 9.48
CA SER A 327 17.47 -1.13 8.44
C SER A 327 17.05 -0.25 7.27
N GLU A 328 15.80 -0.36 6.83
CA GLU A 328 15.20 0.51 5.80
C GLU A 328 15.16 1.96 6.26
N LEU A 329 14.67 2.22 7.47
CA LEU A 329 14.66 3.58 8.05
C LEU A 329 16.09 4.16 8.15
N GLY A 330 17.07 3.34 8.48
CA GLY A 330 18.48 3.72 8.55
C GLY A 330 19.10 3.98 7.17
N ALA A 331 18.82 3.12 6.18
CA ALA A 331 19.28 3.27 4.80
C ALA A 331 18.71 4.55 4.16
N HIS A 332 17.45 4.87 4.45
CA HIS A 332 16.80 6.11 4.04
C HIS A 332 16.99 7.26 5.05
N GLY A 333 17.85 7.10 6.06
CA GLY A 333 18.10 8.12 7.10
C GLY A 333 18.49 9.49 6.55
N PRO A 334 19.41 9.60 5.56
CA PRO A 334 19.72 10.87 4.92
C PRO A 334 18.50 11.49 4.22
N ALA A 335 17.74 10.70 3.46
CA ALA A 335 16.51 11.16 2.81
C ALA A 335 15.48 11.62 3.84
N LEU A 336 15.32 10.91 4.96
CA LEU A 336 14.46 11.30 6.09
C LEU A 336 14.91 12.62 6.72
N LEU A 337 16.21 12.82 6.91
CA LEU A 337 16.75 14.07 7.46
C LEU A 337 16.54 15.25 6.50
N HIS A 338 16.73 15.04 5.20
CA HIS A 338 16.44 16.03 4.17
C HIS A 338 14.95 16.36 4.12
N ALA A 339 14.10 15.34 4.05
CA ALA A 339 12.65 15.45 4.14
C ALA A 339 12.20 16.21 5.40
N CYS A 340 12.75 15.89 6.58
CA CYS A 340 12.42 16.60 7.81
C CYS A 340 12.89 18.07 7.78
N LYS A 341 14.07 18.35 7.23
CA LYS A 341 14.58 19.72 7.04
C LYS A 341 13.69 20.51 6.09
N ASP A 342 13.26 19.91 4.99
CA ASP A 342 12.41 20.54 4.00
C ASP A 342 10.98 20.73 4.52
N ALA A 343 10.42 19.74 5.22
CA ALA A 343 9.11 19.86 5.88
C ALA A 343 9.10 20.94 6.96
N THR A 344 10.15 21.00 7.80
CA THR A 344 10.27 22.07 8.81
C THR A 344 10.49 23.44 8.18
N ARG A 345 11.18 23.51 7.03
CA ARG A 345 11.33 24.73 6.24
C ARG A 345 10.02 25.17 5.61
N GLU A 346 9.26 24.26 5.01
CA GLU A 346 7.95 24.54 4.40
C GLU A 346 6.92 24.95 5.45
N LEU A 347 6.89 24.28 6.60
CA LEU A 347 6.08 24.68 7.74
C LEU A 347 6.47 26.09 8.22
N ARG A 348 7.77 26.37 8.34
CA ARG A 348 8.28 27.70 8.72
C ARG A 348 7.96 28.76 7.67
N ASN A 349 8.03 28.44 6.39
CA ASN A 349 7.68 29.33 5.29
C ASN A 349 6.17 29.60 5.26
N THR A 350 5.35 28.60 5.55
CA THR A 350 3.89 28.76 5.71
C THR A 350 3.57 29.67 6.89
N ILE A 351 4.18 29.43 8.05
CA ILE A 351 4.02 30.29 9.23
C ILE A 351 4.48 31.72 8.92
N ARG A 352 5.61 31.89 8.22
CA ARG A 352 6.10 33.20 7.80
C ARG A 352 5.16 33.89 6.81
N LYS A 353 4.58 33.17 5.85
CA LYS A 353 3.59 33.68 4.90
C LYS A 353 2.32 34.16 5.63
N LEU A 354 1.85 33.39 6.60
CA LEU A 354 0.74 33.78 7.48
C LEU A 354 1.09 35.02 8.33
N MET A 355 2.36 35.13 8.76
CA MET A 355 2.90 36.29 9.47
C MET A 355 3.36 37.44 8.55
N LYS A 356 3.08 37.40 7.24
CA LYS A 356 3.51 38.39 6.23
C LYS A 356 5.02 38.68 6.23
N LYS A 357 5.86 37.68 6.52
CA LYS A 357 7.32 37.76 6.44
C LYS A 357 7.84 37.12 5.14
N ALA A 358 9.00 37.58 4.68
CA ALA A 358 9.65 37.05 3.49
C ALA A 358 9.93 35.54 3.62
N PRO A 359 9.64 34.74 2.57
CA PRO A 359 9.97 33.32 2.55
C PRO A 359 11.48 33.11 2.62
N ILE A 360 11.91 31.99 3.21
CA ILE A 360 13.31 31.58 3.18
C ILE A 360 13.58 31.04 1.76
N GLU A 361 14.54 31.65 1.06
CA GLU A 361 15.00 31.17 -0.26
C GLU A 361 15.62 29.78 -0.16
N ASP A 362 15.26 28.94 -1.12
CA ASP A 362 15.78 27.59 -1.25
C ASP A 362 17.01 27.61 -2.16
N ASN A 363 18.19 27.36 -1.57
CA ASN A 363 19.44 27.20 -2.31
C ASN A 363 19.70 25.73 -2.72
N SER A 364 18.77 24.81 -2.45
CA SER A 364 18.85 23.47 -3.00
C SER A 364 18.45 23.52 -4.47
N GLY A 365 19.30 23.01 -5.37
CA GLY A 365 19.10 23.06 -6.84
C GLY A 365 17.90 22.27 -7.38
N TYR A 366 16.90 21.97 -6.55
CA TYR A 366 15.70 21.19 -6.83
C TYR A 366 14.47 22.06 -7.05
N VAL A 367 14.58 23.12 -7.87
CA VAL A 367 13.42 23.96 -8.20
C VAL A 367 12.78 23.43 -9.48
N GLY A 368 12.01 22.35 -9.35
CA GLY A 368 11.01 22.00 -10.35
C GLY A 368 9.99 23.14 -10.44
N LYS A 369 9.79 23.71 -11.63
CA LYS A 369 8.80 24.77 -11.83
C LYS A 369 7.42 24.11 -11.95
N ASP A 370 6.56 24.28 -10.94
CA ASP A 370 5.17 23.82 -11.02
C ASP A 370 4.48 24.52 -12.20
N THR A 371 4.07 23.74 -13.20
CA THR A 371 3.41 24.23 -14.42
C THR A 371 1.91 24.42 -14.23
N THR A 372 1.35 23.98 -13.09
CA THR A 372 -0.08 24.11 -12.77
C THR A 372 -0.46 25.59 -12.54
N PRO A 373 -1.53 26.10 -13.17
CA PRO A 373 -2.04 27.44 -12.91
C PRO A 373 -2.36 27.64 -11.42
N LYS A 374 -2.08 28.84 -10.88
CA LYS A 374 -2.33 29.16 -9.46
C LYS A 374 -3.79 29.01 -9.02
N GLU A 375 -4.71 29.10 -9.96
CA GLU A 375 -6.16 28.96 -9.75
C GLU A 375 -6.59 27.50 -9.53
N GLU A 376 -5.81 26.55 -10.05
CA GLU A 376 -6.06 25.10 -9.88
C GLU A 376 -5.35 24.54 -8.63
N LEU A 377 -4.47 25.31 -7.99
CA LEU A 377 -3.76 24.89 -6.78
C LEU A 377 -4.65 24.98 -5.54
N ILE A 378 -4.50 23.99 -4.65
CA ILE A 378 -5.25 23.94 -3.40
C ILE A 378 -4.83 25.10 -2.48
N PRO A 379 -5.77 25.96 -2.01
CA PRO A 379 -5.45 27.04 -1.10
C PRO A 379 -4.83 26.51 0.20
N THR A 380 -3.74 27.15 0.66
CA THR A 380 -3.10 26.79 1.94
C THR A 380 -4.07 26.84 3.12
N SER A 381 -5.08 27.71 3.08
CA SER A 381 -6.12 27.79 4.11
C SER A 381 -6.98 26.52 4.19
N TRP A 382 -7.32 25.91 3.05
CA TRP A 382 -8.10 24.66 3.01
C TRP A 382 -7.30 23.52 3.60
N TRP A 383 -6.00 23.45 3.28
CA TRP A 383 -5.10 22.47 3.86
C TRP A 383 -4.96 22.64 5.39
N VAL A 384 -4.66 23.86 5.87
CA VAL A 384 -4.50 24.11 7.31
C VAL A 384 -5.77 23.81 8.08
N LEU A 385 -6.92 24.27 7.59
CA LEU A 385 -8.22 23.98 8.20
C LEU A 385 -8.50 22.47 8.19
N GLY A 386 -8.21 21.81 7.06
CA GLY A 386 -8.36 20.37 6.89
C GLY A 386 -7.58 19.55 7.90
N VAL A 387 -6.28 19.83 8.07
CA VAL A 387 -5.41 19.14 9.04
C VAL A 387 -5.89 19.35 10.47
N ILE A 388 -6.34 20.56 10.82
CA ILE A 388 -6.84 20.86 12.17
C ILE A 388 -8.15 20.10 12.43
N VAL A 389 -9.10 20.17 11.50
CA VAL A 389 -10.42 19.53 11.64
C VAL A 389 -10.28 18.02 11.65
N SER A 390 -9.51 17.42 10.73
CA SER A 390 -9.28 15.98 10.70
C SER A 390 -8.52 15.50 11.94
N GLY A 391 -7.59 16.31 12.45
CA GLY A 391 -6.86 16.10 13.71
C GLY A 391 -7.75 16.03 14.92
N VAL A 392 -8.57 17.06 15.14
CA VAL A 392 -9.53 17.08 16.23
C VAL A 392 -10.50 15.91 16.08
N PHE A 393 -11.03 15.68 14.88
CA PHE A 393 -11.95 14.58 14.62
C PHE A 393 -11.34 13.21 14.98
N THR A 394 -10.09 12.96 14.60
CA THR A 394 -9.40 11.71 14.89
C THR A 394 -9.10 11.55 16.37
N VAL A 395 -8.69 12.62 17.05
CA VAL A 395 -8.53 12.59 18.51
C VAL A 395 -9.84 12.21 19.20
N LEU A 396 -10.96 12.79 18.78
CA LEU A 396 -12.28 12.48 19.35
C LEU A 396 -12.68 11.02 19.09
N VAL A 397 -12.54 10.54 17.85
CA VAL A 397 -12.87 9.15 17.49
C VAL A 397 -11.99 8.16 18.26
N MET A 398 -10.68 8.41 18.34
CA MET A 398 -9.75 7.54 19.08
C MET A 398 -10.06 7.50 20.58
N TYR A 399 -10.40 8.65 21.17
CA TYR A 399 -10.76 8.75 22.57
C TYR A 399 -12.08 8.04 22.89
N PHE A 400 -13.16 8.35 22.17
CA PHE A 400 -14.50 7.86 22.49
C PHE A 400 -14.78 6.44 22.02
N ASN A 401 -14.27 6.04 20.85
CA ASN A 401 -14.58 4.72 20.27
C ASN A 401 -13.54 3.65 20.63
N PHE A 402 -12.28 4.04 20.83
CA PHE A 402 -11.18 3.09 21.03
C PHE A 402 -10.46 3.24 22.39
N ASN A 403 -10.90 4.15 23.26
CA ASN A 403 -10.30 4.42 24.57
C ASN A 403 -8.78 4.72 24.50
N VAL A 404 -8.33 5.33 23.40
CA VAL A 404 -6.93 5.71 23.22
C VAL A 404 -6.70 7.08 23.87
N PRO A 405 -5.66 7.24 24.70
CA PRO A 405 -5.34 8.53 25.30
C PRO A 405 -5.01 9.61 24.26
N VAL A 406 -5.50 10.83 24.48
CA VAL A 406 -5.34 11.97 23.55
C VAL A 406 -3.87 12.24 23.17
N TYR A 407 -2.96 12.18 24.14
CA TYR A 407 -1.53 12.39 23.89
C TYR A 407 -0.95 11.34 22.94
N ALA A 408 -1.45 10.10 23.00
CA ALA A 408 -0.96 9.01 22.16
C ALA A 408 -1.46 9.18 20.72
N THR A 409 -2.73 9.58 20.54
CA THR A 409 -3.26 9.91 19.20
C THR A 409 -2.53 11.09 18.58
N PHE A 410 -2.28 12.16 19.35
CA PHE A 410 -1.55 13.33 18.86
C PHE A 410 -0.11 12.98 18.46
N GLY A 411 0.59 12.22 19.30
CA GLY A 411 1.93 11.70 18.98
C GLY A 411 1.93 10.81 17.74
N ALA A 412 0.90 9.97 17.58
CA ALA A 412 0.77 9.09 16.43
C ALA A 412 0.60 9.91 15.15
N ILE A 413 -0.28 10.91 15.13
CA ILE A 413 -0.48 11.80 13.96
C ILE A 413 0.83 12.46 13.52
N ILE A 414 1.62 12.99 14.46
CA ILE A 414 2.92 13.61 14.17
C ILE A 414 3.88 12.57 13.58
N LEU A 415 3.97 11.40 14.21
CA LEU A 415 4.86 10.33 13.74
C LEU A 415 4.43 9.82 12.35
N SER A 416 3.12 9.69 12.10
CA SER A 416 2.56 9.31 10.80
C SER A 416 2.99 10.27 9.70
N PHE A 417 2.99 11.57 9.97
CA PHE A 417 3.42 12.58 9.00
C PHE A 417 4.89 12.36 8.61
N LEU A 418 5.76 12.15 9.60
CA LEU A 418 7.18 11.90 9.36
C LEU A 418 7.41 10.59 8.60
N LEU A 419 6.69 9.54 8.96
CA LEU A 419 6.83 8.23 8.33
C LEU A 419 6.19 8.17 6.92
N ALA A 420 5.23 9.05 6.61
CA ALA A 420 4.68 9.18 5.27
C ALA A 420 5.75 9.60 4.23
N PHE A 421 6.78 10.36 4.64
CA PHE A 421 7.91 10.67 3.75
C PHE A 421 8.69 9.41 3.36
N VAL A 422 8.89 8.48 4.30
CA VAL A 422 9.55 7.19 4.02
C VAL A 422 8.70 6.39 3.05
N GLY A 423 7.39 6.34 3.28
CA GLY A 423 6.44 5.68 2.39
C GLY A 423 6.48 6.23 0.96
N LEU A 424 6.50 7.56 0.84
CA LEU A 424 6.54 8.25 -0.46
C LEU A 424 7.87 8.11 -1.19
N GLN A 425 9.00 8.19 -0.49
CA GLN A 425 10.31 7.99 -1.11
C GLN A 425 10.41 6.56 -1.66
N ALA A 426 10.09 5.56 -0.81
CA ALA A 426 10.16 4.16 -1.19
C ALA A 426 9.20 3.86 -2.37
N SER A 427 7.95 4.34 -2.30
CA SER A 427 6.98 4.14 -3.37
C SER A 427 7.33 4.90 -4.65
N GLY A 428 7.89 6.12 -4.54
CA GLY A 428 8.31 6.90 -5.70
C GLY A 428 9.48 6.28 -6.48
N GLU A 429 10.36 5.52 -5.80
CA GLU A 429 11.50 4.83 -6.42
C GLU A 429 11.17 3.39 -6.85
N THR A 430 10.42 2.65 -6.02
CA THR A 430 10.25 1.19 -6.16
C THR A 430 8.83 0.73 -6.42
N ASP A 431 7.85 1.65 -6.37
CA ASP A 431 6.42 1.37 -6.44
C ASP A 431 5.83 0.62 -5.22
N ILE A 432 6.64 0.37 -4.19
CA ILE A 432 6.24 -0.36 -2.99
C ILE A 432 6.14 0.59 -1.78
N ASN A 433 4.99 0.54 -1.09
CA ASN A 433 4.77 1.29 0.13
C ASN A 433 5.04 0.42 1.38
N PRO A 434 6.07 0.72 2.19
CA PRO A 434 6.44 -0.06 3.37
C PRO A 434 5.53 0.21 4.59
N THR A 435 4.20 0.16 4.41
CA THR A 435 3.20 0.42 5.47
C THR A 435 3.41 -0.49 6.69
N GLY A 436 3.81 -1.75 6.46
CA GLY A 436 4.10 -2.70 7.52
C GLY A 436 5.35 -2.33 8.35
N ALA A 437 6.36 -1.69 7.74
CA ALA A 437 7.53 -1.19 8.46
C ALA A 437 7.15 0.05 9.30
N VAL A 438 6.42 0.98 8.69
CA VAL A 438 5.87 2.19 9.33
C VAL A 438 5.03 1.83 10.57
N ALA A 439 4.16 0.82 10.44
CA ALA A 439 3.35 0.31 11.54
C ALA A 439 4.23 -0.20 12.70
N LYS A 440 5.24 -1.02 12.42
CA LYS A 440 6.10 -1.64 13.45
C LYS A 440 6.99 -0.63 14.16
N VAL A 441 7.55 0.33 13.44
CA VAL A 441 8.32 1.43 14.04
C VAL A 441 7.42 2.19 15.02
N THR A 442 6.18 2.46 14.61
CA THR A 442 5.17 3.08 15.49
C THR A 442 4.84 2.19 16.69
N GLN A 443 4.61 0.89 16.50
CA GLN A 443 4.40 -0.03 17.63
C GLN A 443 5.56 0.00 18.63
N LEU A 444 6.82 0.08 18.18
CA LEU A 444 7.95 0.17 19.09
C LEU A 444 7.93 1.48 19.89
N VAL A 445 7.69 2.62 19.24
CA VAL A 445 7.62 3.94 19.89
C VAL A 445 6.54 3.95 20.98
N PHE A 446 5.37 3.37 20.68
CA PHE A 446 4.22 3.34 21.59
C PHE A 446 4.22 2.15 22.55
N SER A 447 5.22 1.24 22.49
CA SER A 447 5.26 0.00 23.29
C SER A 447 5.46 0.24 24.79
N ARG A 448 6.09 1.36 25.16
CA ARG A 448 6.45 1.70 26.54
C ARG A 448 5.57 2.79 27.16
N LEU A 449 4.48 3.16 26.52
CA LEU A 449 3.60 4.17 27.07
C LEU A 449 2.80 3.61 28.25
N PRO A 450 2.74 4.33 29.38
CA PRO A 450 1.94 3.90 30.53
C PRO A 450 0.46 3.96 30.15
N GLY A 451 -0.32 3.01 30.67
CA GLY A 451 -1.77 2.97 30.50
C GLY A 451 -2.44 2.44 31.76
N ALA A 452 -3.71 2.78 31.95
CA ALA A 452 -4.48 2.41 33.14
C ALA A 452 -4.69 0.89 33.26
N SER A 453 -4.63 0.15 32.15
CA SER A 453 -4.70 -1.31 32.11
C SER A 453 -3.88 -1.86 30.94
N LEU A 454 -3.53 -3.15 31.01
CA LEU A 454 -2.84 -3.84 29.91
C LEU A 454 -3.64 -3.75 28.59
N GLN A 455 -4.97 -3.86 28.68
CA GLN A 455 -5.86 -3.71 27.53
C GLN A 455 -5.73 -2.32 26.89
N VAL A 456 -5.70 -1.25 27.70
CA VAL A 456 -5.52 0.11 27.17
C VAL A 456 -4.14 0.28 26.52
N VAL A 457 -3.08 -0.29 27.10
CA VAL A 457 -1.74 -0.26 26.50
C VAL A 457 -1.73 -0.98 25.15
N GLN A 458 -2.33 -2.17 25.06
CA GLN A 458 -2.41 -2.95 23.82
C GLN A 458 -3.26 -2.24 22.75
N THR A 459 -4.43 -1.71 23.11
CA THR A 459 -5.29 -0.95 22.18
C THR A 459 -4.60 0.31 21.69
N THR A 460 -3.96 1.06 22.60
CA THR A 460 -3.20 2.27 22.25
C THR A 460 -2.08 1.94 21.28
N ASN A 461 -1.30 0.89 21.55
CA ASN A 461 -0.20 0.48 20.70
C ASN A 461 -0.66 0.10 19.28
N LEU A 462 -1.69 -0.75 19.19
CA LEU A 462 -2.26 -1.18 17.92
C LEU A 462 -2.87 -0.02 17.14
N GLN A 463 -3.62 0.86 17.79
CA GLN A 463 -4.28 1.97 17.11
C GLN A 463 -3.33 3.07 16.66
N CYS A 464 -2.32 3.41 17.46
CA CYS A 464 -1.30 4.36 17.03
C CYS A 464 -0.57 3.85 15.77
N ALA A 465 -0.24 2.55 15.73
CA ALA A 465 0.34 1.92 14.55
C ALA A 465 -0.62 1.87 13.36
N ASN A 466 -1.91 1.64 13.62
CA ASN A 466 -2.96 1.65 12.62
C ASN A 466 -3.12 3.01 11.94
N ILE A 467 -3.09 4.09 12.74
CA ILE A 467 -3.10 5.47 12.25
C ILE A 467 -1.88 5.70 11.34
N ALA A 468 -0.68 5.33 11.79
CA ALA A 468 0.54 5.51 10.99
C ALA A 468 0.51 4.75 9.67
N ALA A 469 0.13 3.47 9.70
CA ALA A 469 0.02 2.65 8.49
C ALA A 469 -1.02 3.20 7.52
N SER A 470 -2.23 3.52 8.02
CA SER A 470 -3.35 3.96 7.17
C SER A 470 -3.09 5.35 6.58
N VAL A 471 -2.55 6.28 7.37
CA VAL A 471 -2.19 7.62 6.89
C VAL A 471 -1.06 7.55 5.88
N CYS A 472 -0.04 6.72 6.12
CA CYS A 472 1.04 6.50 5.15
C CYS A 472 0.52 5.89 3.84
N SER A 473 -0.34 4.87 3.93
CA SER A 473 -0.99 4.23 2.77
C SER A 473 -1.75 5.27 1.94
N GLN A 474 -2.66 5.98 2.60
CA GLN A 474 -3.52 6.95 1.92
C GLN A 474 -2.72 8.15 1.38
N SER A 475 -1.70 8.62 2.09
CA SER A 475 -0.86 9.74 1.59
C SER A 475 -0.10 9.34 0.33
N VAL A 476 0.44 8.12 0.28
CA VAL A 476 1.14 7.59 -0.89
C VAL A 476 0.19 7.45 -2.07
N ASP A 477 -0.99 6.89 -1.87
CA ASP A 477 -2.02 6.75 -2.89
C ASP A 477 -2.44 8.13 -3.46
N MET A 478 -2.64 9.13 -2.60
CA MET A 478 -3.05 10.47 -3.03
C MET A 478 -1.93 11.23 -3.76
N VAL A 479 -0.67 11.15 -3.31
CA VAL A 479 0.44 11.75 -4.05
C VAL A 479 0.69 11.02 -5.38
N SER A 480 0.44 9.72 -5.42
CA SER A 480 0.48 8.90 -6.64
C SER A 480 -0.56 9.39 -7.65
N ASP A 481 -1.81 9.63 -7.22
CA ASP A 481 -2.83 10.20 -8.08
C ASP A 481 -2.45 11.61 -8.57
N LEU A 482 -1.86 12.44 -7.71
CA LEU A 482 -1.37 13.78 -8.07
C LEU A 482 -0.24 13.72 -9.11
N LYS A 483 0.59 12.67 -9.09
CA LYS A 483 1.59 12.44 -10.13
C LYS A 483 0.94 12.07 -11.47
N THR A 484 -0.07 11.20 -11.45
CA THR A 484 -0.85 10.87 -12.65
C THR A 484 -1.53 12.13 -13.21
N ALA A 485 -2.14 12.95 -12.36
CA ALA A 485 -2.74 14.22 -12.74
C ALA A 485 -1.72 15.18 -13.36
N GLN A 486 -0.54 15.35 -12.74
CA GLN A 486 0.55 16.18 -13.28
C GLN A 486 0.93 15.74 -14.70
N LEU A 487 1.11 14.43 -14.93
CA LEU A 487 1.51 13.90 -16.24
C LEU A 487 0.43 14.06 -17.32
N LEU A 488 -0.83 14.27 -16.91
CA LEU A 488 -1.98 14.53 -17.78
C LEU A 488 -2.31 16.03 -17.89
N ASN A 489 -1.53 16.90 -17.25
CA ASN A 489 -1.84 18.32 -17.08
C ASN A 489 -3.26 18.56 -16.49
N ALA A 490 -3.67 17.69 -15.57
CA ALA A 490 -4.89 17.82 -14.79
C ALA A 490 -4.61 18.57 -13.48
N SER A 491 -5.66 19.22 -12.99
CA SER A 491 -5.75 19.89 -11.70
C SER A 491 -5.40 18.89 -10.60
N PRO A 492 -4.57 19.30 -9.63
CA PRO A 492 -4.34 18.54 -8.42
C PRO A 492 -5.56 18.46 -7.52
#